data_AF-A0A9D5BPE9-F1
#
_entry.id   AF-A0A9D5BPE9-F1
#
_cell.length_a   1.000
_cell.length_b   1.000
_cell.length_c   1.000
_cell.angle_alpha   90.00
_cell.angle_beta   90.00
_cell.angle_gamma   90.00
#
_symmetry.space_group_name_H-M   'P 1'
#
loop_
_entity.id
_entity.type
_entity.pdbx_description
1 polymer ?
#
loop_
_entity_poly.entity_id
_entity_poly.type
_entity_poly.pdbx_seq_one_letter_code
_entity_poly.pdbx_strand_id
1 'polypeptide(L)'
;MKIGGGIIVAVVAAVALAAAMSMSIDVAAAEVNHVVGGDHGWDPTSDILYWSSDRIFRVGDQIWFTYSAAQGLIAELKSREEYESCNMSNPIMMYTEGLHTVPLEKEGMRYFDQV
;
A
#
# COMPACT_ATOMS: atom_id res chain seq x y z
N MET A 1 8.62 31.10 51.37
CA MET A 1 9.53 30.23 50.58
C MET A 1 9.67 30.85 49.20
N LYS A 2 10.72 31.67 48.95
CA LYS A 2 10.97 32.28 47.64
C LYS A 2 11.86 31.33 46.86
N ILE A 3 11.32 30.68 45.84
CA ILE A 3 12.09 29.83 44.95
C ILE A 3 13.11 30.74 44.25
N GLY A 4 14.40 30.49 44.46
CA GLY A 4 15.46 31.33 43.93
C GLY A 4 15.50 31.28 42.40
N GLY A 5 15.79 32.40 41.75
CA GLY A 5 15.81 32.51 40.29
C GLY A 5 16.68 31.45 39.60
N GLY A 6 17.76 31.00 40.24
CA GLY A 6 18.60 29.90 39.73
C GLY A 6 17.88 28.55 39.62
N ILE A 7 16.93 28.25 40.52
CA ILE A 7 16.13 27.01 40.47
C ILE A 7 15.13 27.08 39.30
N ILE A 8 14.52 28.25 39.08
CA ILE A 8 13.58 28.48 37.98
C ILE A 8 14.32 28.35 36.63
N VAL A 9 15.50 28.95 36.50
CA VAL A 9 16.32 28.84 35.28
C VAL A 9 16.75 27.39 35.01
N ALA A 10 17.16 26.66 36.05
CA ALA A 10 17.56 25.25 35.90
C ALA A 10 16.38 24.35 35.45
N VAL A 11 15.18 24.56 36.01
CA VAL A 11 13.97 23.81 35.62
C VAL A 11 13.57 24.12 34.18
N VAL A 12 13.61 25.39 33.77
CA VAL A 12 13.29 25.80 32.39
C VAL A 12 14.28 25.20 31.39
N ALA A 13 15.58 25.20 31.70
CA ALA A 13 16.60 24.60 30.86
C ALA A 13 16.41 23.08 30.72
N ALA A 14 16.08 22.38 31.80
CA ALA A 14 15.83 20.94 31.78
C ALA A 14 14.59 20.56 30.94
N VAL A 15 13.51 21.34 31.03
CA VAL A 15 12.28 21.11 30.24
C VAL A 15 12.53 21.36 28.74
N ALA A 16 13.30 22.40 28.40
CA ALA A 16 13.65 22.69 27.01
C ALA A 16 14.52 21.59 26.37
N LEU A 17 15.47 21.04 27.13
CA LEU A 17 16.30 19.91 26.68
C LEU A 17 15.49 18.62 26.49
N ALA A 18 14.51 18.36 27.37
CA ALA A 18 13.62 17.21 27.22
C ALA A 18 12.71 17.33 25.99
N ALA A 19 12.19 18.52 25.69
CA ALA A 19 11.34 18.76 24.52
C ALA A 19 12.10 18.66 23.18
N ALA A 20 13.40 18.96 23.17
CA ALA A 20 14.24 18.82 21.98
C ALA A 20 14.51 17.35 21.60
N MET A 21 14.38 16.41 22.54
CA MET A 21 14.61 14.97 22.32
C MET A 21 13.39 14.22 21.76
N SER A 22 12.21 14.87 21.69
CA SER A 22 10.97 14.27 21.22
C SER A 22 10.62 14.59 19.76
N MET A 23 11.54 15.16 18.98
CA MET A 23 11.34 15.35 17.54
C MET A 23 11.57 14.03 16.80
N SER A 24 10.52 13.22 16.73
CA SER A 24 10.47 12.09 15.79
C SER A 24 10.56 12.65 14.37
N ILE A 25 11.60 12.26 13.64
CA ILE A 25 11.66 12.49 12.19
C ILE A 25 10.77 11.44 11.56
N ASP A 26 9.56 11.80 11.20
CA ASP A 26 8.72 10.96 10.33
C ASP A 26 9.36 10.95 8.95
N VAL A 27 10.21 9.96 8.69
CA VAL A 27 10.69 9.68 7.34
C VAL A 27 9.48 9.16 6.57
N ALA A 28 8.92 9.99 5.69
CA ALA A 28 7.92 9.54 4.75
C ALA A 28 8.51 8.40 3.92
N ALA A 29 7.91 7.21 4.01
CA ALA A 29 8.28 6.10 3.15
C ALA A 29 8.04 6.50 1.70
N ALA A 30 8.99 6.21 0.81
CA ALA A 30 8.80 6.42 -0.61
C ALA A 30 7.68 5.49 -1.12
N GLU A 31 6.82 6.04 -1.98
CA GLU A 31 5.83 5.28 -2.74
C GLU A 31 6.51 4.17 -3.55
N VAL A 32 5.95 2.95 -3.49
CA VAL A 32 6.41 1.81 -4.29
C VAL A 32 5.39 1.45 -5.35
N ASN A 33 5.86 1.24 -6.59
CA ASN A 33 5.08 0.69 -7.68
C ASN A 33 5.29 -0.82 -7.78
N HIS A 34 4.25 -1.60 -7.51
CA HIS A 34 4.26 -3.05 -7.56
C HIS A 34 3.73 -3.53 -8.93
N VAL A 35 4.65 -3.82 -9.85
CA VAL A 35 4.30 -4.40 -11.16
C VAL A 35 3.91 -5.86 -10.97
N VAL A 36 2.65 -6.20 -11.25
CA VAL A 36 2.12 -7.54 -11.01
C VAL A 36 2.77 -8.57 -11.93
N GLY A 37 3.21 -9.69 -11.35
CA GLY A 37 3.95 -10.75 -12.05
C GLY A 37 5.37 -10.37 -12.50
N GLY A 38 5.83 -9.14 -12.19
CA GLY A 38 7.16 -8.66 -12.56
C GLY A 38 7.33 -8.54 -14.07
N ASP A 39 8.44 -9.04 -14.61
CA ASP A 39 8.77 -8.91 -16.04
C ASP A 39 7.79 -9.63 -16.97
N HIS A 40 7.08 -10.66 -16.47
CA HIS A 40 6.07 -11.38 -17.25
C HIS A 40 4.72 -10.66 -17.29
N GLY A 41 4.50 -9.70 -16.39
CA GLY A 41 3.21 -9.05 -16.22
C GLY A 41 2.14 -9.99 -15.65
N TRP A 42 0.89 -9.62 -15.85
CA TRP A 42 -0.27 -10.45 -15.52
C TRP A 42 -0.64 -11.31 -16.74
N ASP A 43 -0.23 -12.57 -16.70
CA ASP A 43 -0.46 -13.59 -17.74
C ASP A 43 -0.77 -14.94 -17.07
N PRO A 44 -1.57 -15.84 -17.69
CA PRO A 44 -1.92 -17.15 -17.11
C PRO A 44 -0.74 -18.05 -16.71
N THR A 45 0.46 -17.80 -17.24
CA THR A 45 1.69 -18.52 -16.88
C THR A 45 2.46 -17.89 -15.72
N SER A 46 2.03 -16.73 -15.24
CA SER A 46 2.68 -15.99 -14.17
C SER A 46 2.33 -16.56 -12.80
N ASP A 47 3.35 -16.81 -11.97
CA ASP A 47 3.15 -17.23 -10.59
C ASP A 47 2.85 -16.01 -9.71
N ILE A 48 1.58 -15.58 -9.70
CA ILE A 48 1.12 -14.42 -8.93
C ILE A 48 1.18 -14.66 -7.42
N LEU A 49 1.07 -15.92 -6.98
CA LEU A 49 1.21 -16.29 -5.56
C LEU A 49 2.65 -16.09 -5.10
N TYR A 50 3.62 -16.59 -5.86
CA TYR A 50 5.03 -16.36 -5.58
C TYR A 50 5.39 -14.87 -5.69
N TRP A 51 4.87 -14.17 -6.70
CA TRP A 51 5.11 -12.74 -6.86
C TRP A 51 4.65 -11.91 -5.65
N SER A 52 3.53 -12.29 -5.03
CA SER A 52 2.95 -11.56 -3.90
C SER A 52 3.51 -11.98 -2.54
N SER A 53 4.08 -13.18 -2.38
CA SER A 53 4.47 -13.74 -1.07
C SER A 53 5.53 -12.91 -0.34
N ASP A 54 6.46 -12.32 -1.07
CA ASP A 54 7.62 -11.61 -0.51
C ASP A 54 7.45 -10.08 -0.55
N ARG A 55 6.22 -9.60 -0.77
CA ARG A 55 5.92 -8.17 -0.91
C ARG A 55 5.13 -7.65 0.28
N ILE A 56 5.47 -6.41 0.65
CA ILE A 56 4.70 -5.63 1.61
C ILE A 56 4.01 -4.52 0.82
N PHE A 57 2.68 -4.58 0.79
CA PHE A 57 1.84 -3.55 0.21
C PHE A 57 1.47 -2.54 1.29
N ARG A 58 1.73 -1.25 1.04
CA ARG A 58 1.45 -0.18 2.00
C ARG A 58 0.41 0.78 1.46
N VAL A 59 -0.29 1.45 2.38
CA VAL A 59 -1.10 2.61 1.99
C VAL A 59 -0.18 3.67 1.40
N GLY A 60 -0.55 4.17 0.21
CA GLY A 60 0.25 5.09 -0.59
C GLY A 60 1.01 4.41 -1.74
N ASP A 61 1.19 3.10 -1.74
CA ASP A 61 1.79 2.37 -2.86
C ASP A 61 0.81 2.28 -4.05
N GLN A 62 1.32 1.81 -5.20
CA GLN A 62 0.51 1.53 -6.39
C GLN A 62 0.69 0.08 -6.86
N ILE A 63 -0.39 -0.52 -7.36
CA ILE A 63 -0.36 -1.78 -8.10
C ILE A 63 -0.44 -1.47 -9.59
N TRP A 64 0.48 -2.04 -10.37
CA TRP A 64 0.54 -1.85 -11.82
C TRP A 64 0.21 -3.15 -12.52
N PHE A 65 -0.92 -3.18 -13.21
CA PHE A 65 -1.30 -4.28 -14.07
C PHE A 65 -0.77 -4.02 -15.48
N THR A 66 0.05 -4.95 -15.97
CA THR A 66 0.51 -4.98 -17.36
C THR A 66 0.12 -6.32 -17.94
N TYR A 67 -0.79 -6.35 -18.91
CA TYR A 67 -1.30 -7.58 -19.53
C TYR A 67 -1.66 -7.32 -20.98
N SER A 68 -1.69 -8.39 -21.78
CA SER A 68 -2.20 -8.28 -23.13
C SER A 68 -3.72 -8.13 -23.08
N ALA A 69 -4.26 -7.00 -23.57
CA ALA A 69 -5.70 -6.83 -23.71
C ALA A 69 -6.35 -7.90 -24.62
N ALA A 70 -5.56 -8.62 -25.42
CA ALA A 70 -6.05 -9.77 -26.20
C ALA A 70 -6.25 -11.04 -25.36
N GLN A 71 -5.64 -11.12 -24.17
CA GLN A 71 -5.74 -12.25 -23.25
C GLN A 71 -6.92 -12.13 -22.27
N GLY A 72 -7.63 -11.00 -22.27
CA GLY A 72 -8.80 -10.77 -21.44
C GLY A 72 -8.74 -9.44 -20.71
N LEU A 73 -9.61 -9.29 -19.72
CA LEU A 73 -9.72 -8.11 -18.87
C LEU A 73 -9.36 -8.49 -17.42
N ILE A 74 -9.13 -7.51 -16.55
CA ILE A 74 -8.98 -7.77 -15.11
C ILE A 74 -10.19 -7.19 -14.39
N ALA A 75 -10.81 -7.99 -13.53
CA ALA A 75 -11.89 -7.58 -12.65
C ALA A 75 -11.39 -7.42 -11.22
N GLU A 76 -11.77 -6.33 -10.56
CA GLU A 76 -11.69 -6.22 -9.11
C GLU A 76 -13.00 -6.71 -8.47
N LEU A 77 -12.91 -7.61 -7.49
CA LEU A 77 -14.06 -8.26 -6.85
C LEU A 77 -14.29 -7.74 -5.43
N LYS A 78 -15.52 -7.88 -4.93
CA LYS A 78 -15.94 -7.29 -3.64
C LYS A 78 -15.53 -8.10 -2.44
N SER A 79 -15.29 -9.40 -2.63
CA SER A 79 -15.12 -10.32 -1.52
C SER A 79 -14.25 -11.51 -1.90
N ARG A 80 -13.76 -12.18 -0.86
CA ARG A 80 -13.04 -13.44 -0.98
C ARG A 80 -13.93 -14.52 -1.58
N GLU A 81 -15.20 -14.55 -1.21
CA GLU A 81 -16.17 -15.55 -1.69
C GLU A 81 -16.38 -15.41 -3.21
N GLU A 82 -16.49 -14.18 -3.72
CA GLU A 82 -16.56 -13.93 -5.16
C GLU A 82 -15.28 -14.38 -5.87
N TYR A 83 -14.11 -14.12 -5.29
CA TYR A 83 -12.82 -14.55 -5.83
C TYR A 83 -12.68 -16.08 -5.87
N GLU A 84 -12.93 -16.77 -4.75
CA GLU A 84 -12.77 -18.22 -4.65
C GLU A 84 -13.79 -19.00 -5.49
N SER A 85 -14.95 -18.40 -5.76
CA SER A 85 -15.99 -19.00 -6.62
C SER A 85 -15.90 -18.56 -8.08
N CYS A 86 -14.91 -17.72 -8.43
CA CYS A 86 -14.77 -17.08 -9.75
C CYS A 86 -16.06 -16.35 -10.18
N ASN A 87 -16.79 -15.75 -9.24
CA ASN A 87 -18.02 -15.01 -9.51
C ASN A 87 -17.71 -13.56 -9.90
N MET A 88 -17.68 -13.32 -11.22
CA MET A 88 -17.40 -12.01 -11.80
C MET A 88 -18.68 -11.22 -12.16
N SER A 89 -19.84 -11.58 -11.60
CA SER A 89 -21.14 -11.02 -12.03
C SER A 89 -21.34 -9.55 -11.63
N ASN A 90 -20.58 -9.04 -10.65
CA ASN A 90 -20.76 -7.70 -10.09
C ASN A 90 -19.42 -7.08 -9.64
N PRO A 91 -18.48 -6.87 -10.58
CA PRO A 91 -17.15 -6.36 -10.25
C PRO A 91 -17.24 -4.94 -9.68
N ILE A 92 -16.28 -4.59 -8.81
CA ILE A 92 -16.03 -3.21 -8.39
C ILE A 92 -15.58 -2.38 -9.59
N MET A 93 -14.64 -2.93 -10.36
CA MET A 93 -14.03 -2.28 -11.52
C MET A 93 -13.59 -3.30 -12.56
N MET A 94 -13.61 -2.89 -13.83
CA MET A 94 -13.07 -3.64 -14.95
C MET A 94 -11.94 -2.84 -15.58
N TYR A 95 -10.77 -3.45 -15.70
CA TYR A 95 -9.60 -2.88 -16.36
C TYR A 95 -9.48 -3.49 -17.76
N THR A 96 -9.44 -2.67 -18.80
CA THR A 96 -9.63 -3.13 -20.19
C THR A 96 -8.56 -2.71 -21.20
N GLU A 97 -7.59 -1.91 -20.78
CA GLU A 97 -6.62 -1.25 -21.68
C GLU A 97 -5.22 -1.91 -21.67
N GLY A 98 -5.02 -2.97 -20.88
CA GLY A 98 -3.75 -3.70 -20.80
C GLY A 98 -2.67 -3.04 -19.93
N LEU A 99 -2.81 -1.74 -19.63
CA LEU A 99 -1.96 -1.04 -18.66
C LEU A 99 -2.85 -0.26 -17.69
N HIS A 100 -2.84 -0.62 -16.42
CA HIS A 100 -3.64 0.04 -15.39
C HIS A 100 -2.84 0.27 -14.11
N THR A 101 -3.03 1.45 -13.54
CA THR A 101 -2.45 1.84 -12.26
C THR A 101 -3.55 1.91 -11.22
N VAL A 102 -3.36 1.17 -10.13
CA VAL A 102 -4.36 1.04 -9.06
C VAL A 102 -3.73 1.49 -7.74
N PRO A 103 -4.16 2.64 -7.17
CA PRO A 103 -3.61 3.13 -5.92
C PRO A 103 -4.08 2.27 -4.73
N LEU A 104 -3.21 2.14 -3.73
CA LEU A 104 -3.50 1.51 -2.45
C LEU A 104 -3.82 2.58 -1.42
N GLU A 105 -5.07 3.06 -1.41
CA GLU A 105 -5.48 4.20 -0.58
C GLU A 105 -5.85 3.83 0.85
N LYS A 106 -6.13 2.56 1.11
CA LYS A 106 -6.62 2.06 2.40
C LYS A 106 -6.07 0.67 2.69
N GLU A 107 -5.94 0.37 3.99
CA GLU A 107 -5.65 -0.99 4.45
C GLU A 107 -6.82 -1.92 4.13
N GLY A 108 -6.51 -3.16 3.79
CA GLY A 108 -7.50 -4.20 3.52
C GLY A 108 -7.07 -5.19 2.45
N MET A 109 -7.84 -6.26 2.31
CA MET A 109 -7.68 -7.23 1.22
C MET A 109 -8.42 -6.75 -0.02
N ARG A 110 -7.79 -6.90 -1.18
CA ARG A 110 -8.38 -6.63 -2.49
C ARG A 110 -8.22 -7.88 -3.36
N TYR A 111 -9.21 -8.14 -4.20
CA TYR A 111 -9.30 -9.37 -4.97
C TYR A 111 -9.36 -9.02 -6.45
N PHE A 112 -8.47 -9.61 -7.25
CA PHE A 112 -8.37 -9.36 -8.68
C PHE A 112 -8.33 -10.68 -9.42
N ASP A 113 -9.11 -10.80 -10.50
CA ASP A 113 -9.16 -12.00 -11.33
C ASP A 113 -9.20 -11.66 -12.83
N GLN A 114 -8.72 -12.57 -13.66
CA GLN A 114 -8.75 -12.44 -15.12
C GLN A 114 -10.13 -12.87 -15.63
N VAL A 115 -10.74 -12.04 -16.48
CA VAL A 115 -12.01 -12.31 -17.19
C VAL A 115 -11.76 -12.69 -18.64
#